data_AF-A0A2I0L691-F1
#
_entry.id   AF-A0A2I0L691-F1
#
_cell.length_a   1.000
_cell.length_b   1.000
_cell.length_c   1.000
_cell.angle_alpha   90.00
_cell.angle_beta   90.00
_cell.angle_gamma   90.00
#
_symmetry.space_group_name_H-M   'P 1'
#
loop_
_entity.id
_entity.type
_entity.pdbx_description
1 polymer ?
#
loop_
_entity_poly.entity_id
_entity_poly.type
_entity_poly.pdbx_seq_one_letter_code
_entity_poly.pdbx_strand_id
1 'polypeptide(L)'
;MPKLFFLLFYILTILLLLNSTPTQCHTKGIRPKKGRSPGKQLKVNMTRVEFSEQQFMKWVKFVGSLKHSVFKAAKNKLSASYTLTVDKNPAAGDFTSIQEAIDSLPFINLVRVVIKVHAGVYKEKVNIPQLKSFITIEGAGADKTIVQWGDTAQTPGPKGRPMGTFASATFAVNSPYFIAKNITFKNTTPVPPPGAVGKQAVAFRISADTATFLGCKFLGAQDTLYDHVGRHYYKDCYIEGSVDFIFGNALSLFE
;
A
#
# COMPACT_ATOMS: atom_id res chain seq x y z
N MET A 1 24.50 -9.42 -32.22
CA MET A 1 24.17 -9.17 -30.80
C MET A 1 22.95 -8.24 -30.60
N PRO A 2 22.84 -7.03 -31.18
CA PRO A 2 21.74 -6.10 -30.83
C PRO A 2 20.37 -6.47 -31.43
N LYS A 3 20.33 -7.09 -32.61
CA LYS A 3 19.06 -7.45 -33.28
C LYS A 3 18.26 -8.53 -32.53
N LEU A 4 18.94 -9.46 -31.86
CA LEU A 4 18.30 -10.52 -31.08
C LEU A 4 17.67 -9.98 -29.78
N PHE A 5 18.31 -8.98 -29.17
CA PHE A 5 17.82 -8.33 -27.96
C PHE A 5 16.56 -7.51 -28.23
N PHE A 6 16.52 -6.77 -29.34
CA PHE A 6 15.31 -6.06 -29.78
C PHE A 6 14.17 -7.01 -30.12
N LEU A 7 14.45 -8.16 -30.74
CA LEU A 7 13.43 -9.17 -31.04
C LEU A 7 12.85 -9.79 -29.77
N LEU A 8 13.70 -10.14 -28.79
CA LEU A 8 13.28 -10.65 -27.48
C LEU A 8 12.45 -9.62 -26.69
N PHE A 9 12.86 -8.35 -26.71
CA PHE A 9 12.10 -7.27 -26.08
C PHE A 9 10.72 -7.09 -26.73
N TYR A 10 10.66 -7.13 -28.07
CA TYR A 10 9.42 -7.01 -28.82
C TYR A 10 8.45 -8.18 -28.56
N ILE A 11 8.98 -9.41 -28.51
CA ILE A 11 8.21 -10.62 -28.15
C ILE A 11 7.70 -10.53 -26.71
N LEU A 12 8.51 -10.06 -25.75
CA LEU A 12 8.11 -9.89 -24.35
C LEU A 12 7.02 -8.82 -24.19
N THR A 13 7.12 -7.70 -24.92
CA THR A 13 6.07 -6.68 -24.94
C THR A 13 4.78 -7.19 -25.57
N ILE A 14 4.85 -8.00 -26.63
CA ILE A 14 3.67 -8.62 -27.24
C ILE A 14 3.04 -9.64 -26.28
N LEU A 15 3.83 -10.44 -25.56
CA LEU A 15 3.30 -11.38 -24.56
C LEU A 15 2.62 -10.66 -23.38
N LEU A 16 3.16 -9.51 -22.95
CA LEU A 16 2.56 -8.68 -21.91
C LEU A 16 1.24 -8.03 -22.38
N LEU A 17 1.16 -7.62 -23.65
CA LEU A 17 -0.05 -7.07 -24.27
C LEU A 17 -1.10 -8.14 -24.61
N LEU A 18 -0.69 -9.38 -24.88
CA LEU A 18 -1.62 -10.51 -25.08
C LEU A 18 -2.18 -11.06 -23.75
N ASN A 19 -1.50 -10.83 -22.62
CA ASN A 19 -1.96 -11.22 -21.28
C ASN A 19 -2.75 -10.12 -20.56
N SER A 20 -2.95 -8.95 -21.16
CA SER A 20 -3.90 -7.97 -20.64
C SER A 20 -5.32 -8.45 -20.95
N THR A 21 -5.86 -9.28 -20.07
CA THR A 21 -7.31 -9.51 -20.05
C THR A 21 -7.99 -8.18 -19.69
N PRO A 22 -8.90 -7.67 -20.53
CA PRO A 22 -9.75 -6.56 -20.10
C PRO A 22 -10.59 -7.07 -18.93
N THR A 23 -10.44 -6.47 -17.76
CA THR A 23 -11.38 -6.66 -16.66
C THR A 23 -12.71 -6.04 -17.06
N GLN A 24 -13.55 -6.82 -17.75
CA GLN A 24 -14.95 -6.49 -17.90
C GLN A 24 -15.60 -6.55 -16.52
N CYS A 25 -15.75 -5.39 -15.89
CA CYS A 25 -16.60 -5.23 -14.72
C CYS A 25 -18.05 -5.22 -15.21
N HIS A 26 -18.59 -6.40 -15.55
CA HIS A 26 -20.02 -6.59 -15.78
C HIS A 26 -20.68 -7.00 -14.46
N THR A 27 -21.26 -6.03 -13.76
CA THR A 27 -22.27 -6.30 -12.72
C THR A 27 -23.69 -6.27 -13.27
N LYS A 28 -23.87 -6.29 -14.59
CA LYS A 28 -25.21 -6.42 -15.20
C LYS A 28 -25.74 -7.83 -14.97
N GLY A 29 -26.53 -7.99 -13.90
CA GLY A 29 -27.58 -9.01 -13.85
C GLY A 29 -27.46 -10.12 -12.81
N ILE A 30 -26.61 -10.01 -11.78
CA ILE A 30 -26.61 -11.00 -10.70
C ILE A 30 -27.69 -10.61 -9.67
N ARG A 31 -28.86 -11.25 -9.75
CA ARG A 31 -29.92 -11.15 -8.72
C ARG A 31 -29.94 -12.42 -7.86
N PRO A 32 -30.18 -12.31 -6.53
CA PRO A 32 -30.46 -13.48 -5.71
C PRO A 32 -31.65 -14.25 -6.30
N LYS A 33 -31.51 -15.58 -6.49
CA LYS A 33 -32.67 -16.42 -6.85
C LYS A 33 -33.73 -16.27 -5.75
N LYS A 34 -34.98 -15.94 -6.11
CA LYS A 34 -36.13 -16.04 -5.20
C LYS A 34 -36.30 -17.51 -4.82
N GLY A 35 -35.70 -17.94 -3.71
CA GLY A 35 -35.99 -19.25 -3.14
C GLY A 35 -37.45 -19.30 -2.71
N ARG A 36 -38.21 -20.29 -3.19
CA ARG A 36 -39.48 -20.70 -2.58
C ARG A 36 -39.17 -21.14 -1.14
N SER A 37 -39.45 -20.29 -0.16
CA SER A 37 -39.54 -20.73 1.24
C SER A 37 -40.96 -21.23 1.50
N PRO A 38 -41.16 -22.44 2.05
CA PRO A 38 -42.47 -22.87 2.49
C PRO A 38 -42.91 -22.00 3.67
N GLY A 39 -44.21 -21.70 3.72
CA GLY A 39 -44.80 -20.60 4.48
C GLY A 39 -44.33 -20.49 5.93
N LYS A 40 -43.73 -19.35 6.26
CA LYS A 40 -43.83 -18.74 7.58
C LYS A 40 -44.49 -17.38 7.41
N GLN A 41 -45.71 -17.25 7.95
CA GLN A 41 -46.39 -15.97 8.10
C GLN A 41 -45.48 -15.00 8.86
N LEU A 42 -45.12 -13.88 8.23
CA LEU A 42 -44.39 -12.80 8.87
C LEU A 42 -45.40 -11.88 9.57
N LYS A 43 -45.50 -11.99 10.90
CA LYS A 43 -46.12 -10.97 11.76
C LYS A 43 -45.11 -9.83 11.98
N VAL A 44 -45.08 -8.79 11.15
CA VAL A 44 -44.51 -7.48 11.53
C VAL A 44 -45.14 -6.39 10.67
N ASN A 45 -45.78 -5.38 11.29
CA ASN A 45 -46.02 -4.09 10.65
C ASN A 45 -44.66 -3.38 10.51
N MET A 46 -43.92 -3.76 9.48
CA MET A 46 -42.58 -3.25 9.25
C MET A 46 -42.67 -1.95 8.46
N THR A 47 -41.94 -0.94 8.91
CA THR A 47 -41.83 0.34 8.19
C THR A 47 -41.11 0.15 6.87
N ARG A 48 -41.29 1.09 5.94
CA ARG A 48 -40.62 1.09 4.63
C ARG A 48 -39.08 1.14 4.76
N VAL A 49 -38.58 1.77 5.81
CA VAL A 49 -37.14 1.88 6.12
C VAL A 49 -36.59 0.52 6.53
N GLU A 50 -37.20 -0.14 7.52
CA GLU A 50 -36.80 -1.47 7.98
C GLU A 50 -36.84 -2.51 6.85
N PHE A 51 -37.84 -2.44 5.97
CA PHE A 51 -37.88 -3.31 4.79
C PHE A 51 -36.69 -3.05 3.85
N SER A 52 -36.34 -1.78 3.62
CA SER A 52 -35.22 -1.39 2.74
C SER A 52 -33.88 -1.83 3.32
N GLU A 53 -33.68 -1.66 4.62
CA GLU A 53 -32.50 -2.16 5.34
C GLU A 53 -32.40 -3.69 5.27
N GLN A 54 -33.50 -4.42 5.45
CA GLN A 54 -33.49 -5.88 5.31
C GLN A 54 -33.13 -6.33 3.89
N GLN A 55 -33.63 -5.65 2.85
CA GLN A 55 -33.25 -5.97 1.46
C GLN A 55 -31.78 -5.62 1.21
N PHE A 56 -31.29 -4.50 1.72
CA PHE A 56 -29.88 -4.12 1.64
C PHE A 56 -28.99 -5.17 2.32
N MET A 57 -29.32 -5.61 3.53
CA MET A 57 -28.56 -6.64 4.24
C MET A 57 -28.62 -8.01 3.55
N LYS A 58 -29.75 -8.37 2.92
CA LYS A 58 -29.83 -9.57 2.07
C LYS A 58 -28.92 -9.45 0.85
N TRP A 59 -28.86 -8.27 0.23
CA TRP A 59 -27.95 -8.00 -0.87
C TRP A 59 -26.48 -8.06 -0.40
N VAL A 60 -26.12 -7.44 0.72
CA VAL A 60 -24.77 -7.50 1.32
C VAL A 60 -24.34 -8.96 1.57
N LYS A 61 -25.20 -9.77 2.21
CA LYS A 61 -24.93 -11.20 2.44
C LYS A 61 -24.78 -11.96 1.13
N PHE A 62 -25.62 -11.67 0.15
CA PHE A 62 -25.55 -12.29 -1.18
C PHE A 62 -24.24 -11.95 -1.87
N VAL A 63 -23.89 -10.66 -2.02
CA VAL A 63 -22.65 -10.25 -2.69
C VAL A 63 -21.40 -10.71 -1.96
N GLY A 64 -21.42 -10.73 -0.61
CA GLY A 64 -20.33 -11.26 0.19
C GLY A 64 -20.15 -12.77 0.09
N SER A 65 -21.21 -13.52 -0.23
CA SER A 65 -21.14 -14.97 -0.46
C SER A 65 -20.56 -15.35 -1.82
N LEU A 66 -20.56 -14.42 -2.77
CA LEU A 66 -20.01 -14.65 -4.08
C LEU A 66 -18.49 -14.70 -3.96
N LYS A 67 -17.85 -15.75 -4.51
CA LYS A 67 -16.39 -15.89 -4.56
C LYS A 67 -15.77 -14.92 -5.58
N HIS A 68 -15.92 -13.61 -5.33
CA HIS A 68 -15.44 -12.54 -6.19
C HIS A 68 -14.01 -12.08 -5.89
N SER A 69 -13.35 -12.68 -4.89
CA SER A 69 -11.95 -12.38 -4.65
C SER A 69 -11.12 -12.80 -5.86
N VAL A 70 -10.65 -11.81 -6.63
CA VAL A 70 -9.60 -12.00 -7.64
C VAL A 70 -8.25 -12.35 -7.01
N PHE A 71 -8.13 -12.19 -5.69
CA PHE A 71 -6.91 -12.45 -4.95
C PHE A 71 -6.84 -13.88 -4.43
N LYS A 72 -5.68 -14.51 -4.63
CA LYS A 72 -5.33 -15.83 -4.08
C LYS A 72 -4.90 -15.72 -2.62
N ALA A 73 -4.89 -16.84 -1.90
CA ALA A 73 -4.33 -16.91 -0.55
C ALA A 73 -2.89 -16.35 -0.53
N ALA A 74 -2.59 -15.52 0.47
CA ALA A 74 -1.26 -14.93 0.64
C ALA A 74 -0.25 -16.02 1.06
N LYS A 75 0.86 -16.16 0.32
CA LYS A 75 1.96 -17.07 0.68
C LYS A 75 3.05 -16.31 1.45
N ASN A 76 2.66 -15.68 2.55
CA ASN A 76 3.57 -14.86 3.34
C ASN A 76 4.57 -15.73 4.13
N LYS A 77 5.82 -15.28 4.24
CA LYS A 77 6.86 -15.85 5.11
C LYS A 77 7.01 -14.94 6.32
N LEU A 78 6.52 -15.37 7.48
CA LEU A 78 6.52 -14.53 8.68
C LEU A 78 7.85 -14.60 9.46
N SER A 79 8.48 -15.78 9.50
CA SER A 79 9.76 -15.97 10.19
C SER A 79 10.90 -15.31 9.43
N ALA A 80 11.70 -14.50 10.13
CA ALA A 80 12.89 -13.88 9.57
C ALA A 80 13.97 -14.91 9.23
N SER A 81 14.60 -14.77 8.07
CA SER A 81 15.80 -15.53 7.72
C SER A 81 17.06 -14.87 8.27
N TYR A 82 17.11 -13.54 8.28
CA TYR A 82 18.14 -12.76 8.99
C TYR A 82 17.62 -11.34 9.28
N THR A 83 18.40 -10.62 10.08
CA THR A 83 18.11 -9.24 10.51
C THR A 83 19.27 -8.33 10.13
N LEU A 84 18.95 -7.12 9.69
CA LEU A 84 19.89 -6.01 9.54
C LEU A 84 19.52 -4.90 10.53
N THR A 85 20.51 -4.19 11.04
CA THR A 85 20.34 -3.09 11.99
C THR A 85 20.70 -1.77 11.33
N VAL A 86 19.79 -0.80 11.43
CA VAL A 86 20.00 0.58 10.98
C VAL A 86 20.07 1.48 12.20
N ASP A 87 21.21 2.13 12.41
CA ASP A 87 21.43 3.08 13.51
C ASP A 87 22.23 4.28 12.99
N LYS A 88 21.89 5.49 13.44
CA LYS A 88 22.62 6.70 13.06
C LYS A 88 24.06 6.69 13.58
N ASN A 89 24.34 5.92 14.63
CA ASN A 89 25.69 5.63 15.09
C ASN A 89 26.29 4.48 14.25
N PRO A 90 27.32 4.75 13.43
CA PRO A 90 27.94 3.72 12.57
C PRO A 90 28.62 2.59 13.36
N ALA A 91 28.90 2.78 14.65
CA ALA A 91 29.45 1.72 15.50
C ALA A 91 28.38 0.76 16.06
N ALA A 92 27.09 1.09 15.92
CA ALA A 92 25.97 0.35 16.53
C ALA A 92 25.02 -0.31 15.50
N GLY A 93 25.10 0.09 14.23
CA GLY A 93 24.28 -0.46 13.14
C GLY A 93 25.13 -1.06 12.02
N ASP A 94 24.55 -1.99 11.26
CA ASP A 94 25.12 -2.48 10.01
C ASP A 94 25.10 -1.38 8.93
N PHE A 95 24.13 -0.47 9.02
CA PHE A 95 23.93 0.67 8.12
C PHE A 95 23.51 1.91 8.91
N THR A 96 23.72 3.09 8.30
CA THR A 96 23.29 4.38 8.87
C THR A 96 22.01 4.95 8.25
N SER A 97 21.59 4.37 7.12
CA SER A 97 20.35 4.71 6.42
C SER A 97 19.51 3.47 6.10
N ILE A 98 18.20 3.67 5.97
CA ILE A 98 17.27 2.59 5.62
C ILE A 98 17.48 2.19 4.16
N GLN A 99 17.72 3.15 3.26
CA GLN A 99 17.94 2.90 1.85
C GLN A 99 19.20 2.04 1.61
N GLU A 100 20.32 2.31 2.30
CA GLU A 100 21.53 1.47 2.17
C GLU A 100 21.29 0.02 2.61
N ALA A 101 20.53 -0.17 3.71
CA ALA A 101 20.17 -1.52 4.17
C ALA A 101 19.29 -2.26 3.17
N ILE A 102 18.40 -1.57 2.46
CA ILE A 102 17.62 -2.15 1.36
C ILE A 102 18.51 -2.45 0.15
N ASP A 103 19.47 -1.58 -0.15
CA ASP A 103 20.35 -1.69 -1.30
C ASP A 103 21.41 -2.78 -1.16
N SER A 104 21.77 -3.16 0.06
CA SER A 104 22.66 -4.30 0.34
C SER A 104 22.01 -5.66 0.04
N LEU A 105 20.67 -5.72 -0.05
CA LEU A 105 19.93 -6.94 -0.36
C LEU A 105 20.12 -7.37 -1.83
N PRO A 106 20.09 -8.68 -2.12
CA PRO A 106 20.16 -9.17 -3.49
C PRO A 106 19.04 -8.57 -4.34
N PHE A 107 19.31 -8.44 -5.65
CA PHE A 107 18.34 -7.88 -6.62
C PHE A 107 16.97 -8.57 -6.57
N ILE A 108 16.98 -9.91 -6.38
CA ILE A 108 15.79 -10.71 -6.12
C ILE A 108 15.88 -11.21 -4.68
N ASN A 109 14.95 -10.78 -3.83
CA ASN A 109 14.82 -11.28 -2.46
C ASN A 109 13.66 -12.27 -2.35
N LEU A 110 13.96 -13.49 -1.90
CA LEU A 110 12.99 -14.57 -1.75
C LEU A 110 12.71 -14.93 -0.29
N VAL A 111 13.41 -14.31 0.66
CA VAL A 111 13.36 -14.65 2.08
C VAL A 111 12.97 -13.46 2.92
N ARG A 112 12.41 -13.69 4.11
CA ARG A 112 12.02 -12.61 5.01
C ARG A 112 13.27 -11.97 5.61
N VAL A 113 13.45 -10.68 5.37
CA VAL A 113 14.51 -9.88 5.98
C VAL A 113 13.88 -8.85 6.89
N VAL A 114 14.33 -8.80 8.14
CA VAL A 114 13.89 -7.77 9.10
C VAL A 114 14.97 -6.70 9.16
N ILE A 115 14.62 -5.47 8.83
CA ILE A 115 15.46 -4.29 9.01
C ILE A 115 14.98 -3.59 10.27
N LYS A 116 15.74 -3.72 11.36
CA LYS A 116 15.49 -3.04 12.62
C LYS A 116 16.05 -1.63 12.55
N VAL A 117 15.20 -0.63 12.69
CA VAL A 117 15.57 0.77 12.62
C VAL A 117 15.52 1.34 14.04
N HIS A 118 16.68 1.72 14.56
CA HIS A 118 16.79 2.27 15.91
C HIS A 118 16.12 3.65 16.03
N ALA A 119 16.06 4.15 17.27
CA ALA A 119 15.46 5.45 17.54
C ALA A 119 16.24 6.56 16.82
N GLY A 120 15.52 7.45 16.16
CA GLY A 120 16.13 8.54 15.40
C GLY A 120 15.21 9.13 14.35
N VAL A 121 15.60 10.31 13.89
CA VAL A 121 15.02 10.94 12.70
C VAL A 121 15.95 10.70 11.51
N TYR A 122 15.42 9.98 10.52
CA TYR A 122 16.07 9.60 9.27
C TYR A 122 15.54 10.49 8.16
N LYS A 123 16.35 11.46 7.72
CA LYS A 123 15.97 12.39 6.64
C LYS A 123 16.45 11.84 5.30
N GLU A 124 15.68 10.90 4.76
CA GLU A 124 16.00 10.19 3.53
C GLU A 124 14.73 9.87 2.75
N LYS A 125 14.88 9.62 1.46
CA LYS A 125 13.83 9.11 0.59
C LYS A 125 14.09 7.64 0.33
N VAL A 126 13.11 6.79 0.63
CA VAL A 126 13.26 5.33 0.57
C VAL A 126 12.40 4.75 -0.54
N ASN A 127 12.97 3.85 -1.34
CA ASN A 127 12.25 3.10 -2.36
C ASN A 127 12.63 1.61 -2.31
N ILE A 128 11.63 0.75 -2.06
CA ILE A 128 11.75 -0.71 -2.17
C ILE A 128 11.30 -1.14 -3.57
N PRO A 129 12.22 -1.64 -4.43
CA PRO A 129 11.90 -2.11 -5.77
C PRO A 129 11.05 -3.38 -5.76
N GLN A 130 10.37 -3.64 -6.87
CA GLN A 130 9.39 -4.74 -6.99
C GLN A 130 9.95 -6.13 -6.65
N LEU A 131 11.22 -6.40 -6.97
CA LEU A 131 11.85 -7.70 -6.79
C LEU A 131 12.45 -7.93 -5.39
N LYS A 132 12.34 -6.96 -4.48
CA LYS A 132 12.82 -7.07 -3.09
C LYS A 132 11.68 -7.43 -2.12
N SER A 133 11.06 -8.60 -2.33
CA SER A 133 9.88 -9.04 -1.57
C SER A 133 10.22 -9.43 -0.14
N PHE A 134 9.21 -9.62 0.71
CA PHE A 134 9.39 -10.11 2.08
C PHE A 134 10.31 -9.23 2.96
N ILE A 135 10.30 -7.91 2.77
CA ILE A 135 10.98 -6.98 3.68
C ILE A 135 10.06 -6.61 4.84
N THR A 136 10.60 -6.63 6.05
CA THR A 136 9.99 -6.05 7.24
C THR A 136 10.83 -4.86 7.70
N ILE A 137 10.21 -3.70 7.90
CA ILE A 137 10.80 -2.54 8.58
C ILE A 137 10.24 -2.49 10.00
N GLU A 138 11.10 -2.54 11.01
CA GLU A 138 10.70 -2.53 12.41
C GLU A 138 11.40 -1.41 13.15
N GLY A 139 10.66 -0.36 13.53
CA GLY A 139 11.18 0.74 14.34
C GLY A 139 11.23 0.41 15.82
N ALA A 140 11.97 1.23 16.58
CA ALA A 140 12.05 1.14 18.05
C ALA A 140 10.80 1.68 18.78
N GLY A 141 9.76 2.07 18.03
CA GLY A 141 8.58 2.76 18.52
C GLY A 141 8.20 3.89 17.55
N ALA A 142 6.92 4.05 17.24
CA ALA A 142 6.53 5.01 16.22
C ALA A 142 6.84 6.47 16.63
N ASP A 143 6.83 6.78 17.93
CA ASP A 143 7.25 8.09 18.45
C ASP A 143 8.78 8.28 18.50
N LYS A 144 9.55 7.21 18.31
CA LYS A 144 11.01 7.20 18.46
C LYS A 144 11.75 7.08 17.13
N THR A 145 11.16 6.40 16.15
CA THR A 145 11.75 6.16 14.84
C THR A 145 10.91 6.83 13.76
N ILE A 146 11.47 7.86 13.13
CA ILE A 146 10.79 8.68 12.12
C ILE A 146 11.64 8.72 10.85
N VAL A 147 11.06 8.28 9.73
CA VAL A 147 11.62 8.55 8.39
C VAL A 147 10.86 9.70 7.75
N GLN A 148 11.59 10.69 7.24
CA GLN A 148 10.97 11.91 6.73
C GLN A 148 11.65 12.49 5.48
N TRP A 149 10.83 12.99 4.57
CA TRP A 149 11.26 13.75 3.39
C TRP A 149 10.28 14.90 3.12
N GLY A 150 10.50 15.69 2.07
CA GLY A 150 9.74 16.94 1.83
C GLY A 150 9.41 17.21 0.36
N ASP A 151 9.21 16.16 -0.43
CA ASP A 151 8.84 16.33 -1.84
C ASP A 151 7.33 16.59 -1.98
N THR A 152 6.99 17.40 -2.97
CA THR A 152 5.63 17.61 -3.47
C THR A 152 5.53 17.12 -4.91
N ALA A 153 4.32 17.00 -5.44
CA ALA A 153 4.11 16.71 -6.85
C ALA A 153 4.81 17.72 -7.79
N GLN A 154 5.02 18.96 -7.35
CA GLN A 154 5.73 20.01 -8.09
C GLN A 154 7.24 20.00 -7.91
N THR A 155 7.79 19.22 -6.98
CA THR A 155 9.24 19.13 -6.83
C THR A 155 9.84 18.66 -8.16
N PRO A 156 10.87 19.35 -8.70
CA PRO A 156 11.53 18.94 -9.93
C PRO A 156 12.11 17.53 -9.80
N GLY A 157 11.71 16.63 -10.69
CA GLY A 157 12.31 15.32 -10.83
C GLY A 157 13.61 15.35 -11.64
N PRO A 158 14.22 14.19 -11.93
CA PRO A 158 15.53 14.09 -12.60
C PRO A 158 15.61 14.77 -13.98
N LYS A 159 14.48 14.95 -14.67
CA LYS A 159 14.39 15.61 -15.98
C LYS A 159 13.96 17.08 -15.89
N GLY A 160 14.01 17.68 -14.68
CA GLY A 160 13.59 19.06 -14.41
C GLY A 160 12.07 19.30 -14.45
N ARG A 161 11.27 18.27 -14.77
CA ARG A 161 9.80 18.34 -14.78
C ARG A 161 9.23 17.98 -13.40
N PRO A 162 8.04 18.49 -13.01
CA PRO A 162 7.33 18.06 -11.81
C PRO A 162 7.29 16.53 -11.71
N MET A 163 7.72 15.99 -10.55
CA MET A 163 7.79 14.54 -10.37
C MET A 163 6.40 13.87 -10.25
N GLY A 164 5.37 14.66 -9.92
CA GLY A 164 4.01 14.19 -9.72
C GLY A 164 3.80 13.50 -8.37
N THR A 165 2.53 13.31 -8.00
CA THR A 165 2.12 12.73 -6.71
C THR A 165 2.79 11.38 -6.45
N PHE A 166 2.80 10.49 -7.45
CA PHE A 166 3.36 9.13 -7.32
C PHE A 166 4.82 9.12 -6.85
N ALA A 167 5.63 10.04 -7.37
CA ALA A 167 7.06 10.12 -7.06
C ALA A 167 7.36 10.99 -5.84
N SER A 168 6.39 11.74 -5.30
CA SER A 168 6.56 12.58 -4.11
C SER A 168 6.73 11.80 -2.80
N ALA A 169 6.45 10.49 -2.80
CA ALA A 169 6.48 9.64 -1.62
C ALA A 169 7.83 9.68 -0.88
N THR A 170 7.78 9.99 0.43
CA THR A 170 8.93 9.86 1.33
C THR A 170 9.41 8.41 1.40
N PHE A 171 8.45 7.48 1.52
CA PHE A 171 8.73 6.05 1.53
C PHE A 171 7.82 5.34 0.52
N ALA A 172 8.44 4.69 -0.46
CA ALA A 172 7.76 4.02 -1.55
C ALA A 172 8.03 2.51 -1.53
N VAL A 173 6.98 1.70 -1.49
CA VAL A 173 7.07 0.24 -1.53
C VAL A 173 6.40 -0.27 -2.79
N ASN A 174 7.13 -1.05 -3.58
CA ASN A 174 6.62 -1.68 -4.80
C ASN A 174 6.70 -3.22 -4.74
N SER A 175 7.04 -3.79 -3.58
CA SER A 175 7.28 -5.23 -3.42
C SER A 175 6.27 -5.92 -2.49
N PRO A 176 5.77 -7.12 -2.85
CA PRO A 176 4.75 -7.81 -2.07
C PRO A 176 5.28 -8.36 -0.74
N TYR A 177 4.34 -8.69 0.13
CA TYR A 177 4.57 -9.23 1.48
C TYR A 177 5.34 -8.28 2.39
N PHE A 178 5.25 -6.97 2.14
CA PHE A 178 5.89 -5.95 2.96
C PHE A 178 5.25 -5.88 4.36
N ILE A 179 6.07 -5.67 5.39
CA ILE A 179 5.58 -5.43 6.75
C ILE A 179 6.26 -4.17 7.30
N ALA A 180 5.50 -3.28 7.92
CA ALA A 180 6.05 -2.22 8.75
C ALA A 180 5.50 -2.30 10.17
N LYS A 181 6.36 -2.07 11.16
CA LYS A 181 6.02 -2.10 12.58
C LYS A 181 6.62 -0.90 13.30
N ASN A 182 5.82 -0.25 14.15
CA ASN A 182 6.30 0.70 15.17
C ASN A 182 7.24 1.80 14.61
N ILE A 183 6.89 2.39 13.47
CA ILE A 183 7.68 3.42 12.79
C ILE A 183 6.76 4.50 12.22
N THR A 184 7.25 5.73 12.18
CA THR A 184 6.56 6.88 11.57
C THR A 184 7.13 7.20 10.20
N PHE A 185 6.24 7.34 9.21
CA PHE A 185 6.53 7.85 7.88
C PHE A 185 5.95 9.26 7.74
N LYS A 186 6.79 10.24 7.40
CA LYS A 186 6.39 11.65 7.39
C LYS A 186 6.78 12.37 6.10
N ASN A 187 5.82 13.05 5.48
CA ASN A 187 6.13 14.13 4.56
C ASN A 187 6.11 15.46 5.35
N THR A 188 7.19 16.23 5.23
CA THR A 188 7.42 17.48 5.99
C THR A 188 6.82 18.71 5.32
N THR A 189 6.21 18.56 4.14
CA THR A 189 5.53 19.65 3.44
C THR A 189 4.36 20.17 4.31
N PRO A 190 4.26 21.49 4.54
CA PRO A 190 3.16 22.04 5.34
C PRO A 190 1.82 21.98 4.59
N VAL A 191 0.73 22.16 5.33
CA VAL A 191 -0.61 22.26 4.75
C VAL A 191 -0.64 23.41 3.73
N PRO A 192 -1.02 23.14 2.48
CA PRO A 192 -1.03 24.17 1.45
C PRO A 192 -2.20 25.16 1.66
N PRO A 193 -2.05 26.43 1.22
CA PRO A 193 -3.15 27.37 1.24
C PRO A 193 -4.28 26.93 0.29
N PRO A 194 -5.54 27.35 0.55
CA PRO A 194 -6.66 27.05 -0.34
C PRO A 194 -6.37 27.45 -1.79
N GLY A 195 -6.68 26.55 -2.74
CA GLY A 195 -6.46 26.78 -4.18
C GLY A 195 -5.03 26.55 -4.67
N ALA A 196 -4.09 26.15 -3.82
CA ALA A 196 -2.74 25.82 -4.27
C ALA A 196 -2.73 24.59 -5.19
N VAL A 197 -1.99 24.70 -6.30
CA VAL A 197 -1.87 23.63 -7.29
C VAL A 197 -0.59 22.82 -7.04
N GLY A 198 -0.69 21.49 -7.16
CA GLY A 198 0.49 20.63 -7.18
C GLY A 198 1.15 20.42 -5.81
N LYS A 199 0.40 20.61 -4.72
CA LYS A 199 0.90 20.51 -3.34
C LYS A 199 0.66 19.14 -2.70
N GLN A 200 0.27 18.14 -3.49
CA GLN A 200 0.23 16.74 -3.06
C GLN A 200 1.61 16.32 -2.56
N ALA A 201 1.67 15.70 -1.39
CA ALA A 201 2.92 15.43 -0.70
C ALA A 201 2.83 14.10 0.07
N VAL A 202 3.17 13.01 -0.60
CA VAL A 202 2.97 11.65 -0.08
C VAL A 202 4.00 11.33 1.01
N ALA A 203 3.53 10.87 2.17
CA ALA A 203 4.37 10.35 3.25
C ALA A 203 4.72 8.87 2.99
N PHE A 204 3.74 8.09 2.58
CA PHE A 204 3.94 6.67 2.31
C PHE A 204 3.14 6.20 1.10
N ARG A 205 3.75 5.38 0.24
CA ARG A 205 3.10 4.76 -0.91
C ARG A 205 3.33 3.25 -0.91
N ILE A 206 2.25 2.48 -1.07
CA ILE A 206 2.30 1.02 -1.26
C ILE A 206 1.64 0.60 -2.57
N SER A 207 2.44 0.00 -3.44
CA SER A 207 2.06 -0.52 -4.76
C SER A 207 2.37 -2.02 -4.86
N ALA A 208 1.86 -2.84 -3.92
CA ALA A 208 2.13 -4.27 -3.94
C ALA A 208 1.15 -5.06 -3.08
N ASP A 209 0.93 -6.33 -3.44
CA ASP A 209 -0.04 -7.16 -2.71
C ASP A 209 0.47 -7.63 -1.33
N THR A 210 -0.47 -7.87 -0.41
CA THR A 210 -0.25 -8.49 0.92
C THR A 210 0.66 -7.72 1.88
N ALA A 211 0.49 -6.40 1.97
CA ALA A 211 1.23 -5.58 2.93
C ALA A 211 0.54 -5.52 4.30
N THR A 212 1.31 -5.34 5.37
CA THR A 212 0.79 -5.17 6.72
C THR A 212 1.51 -4.07 7.48
N PHE A 213 0.75 -3.25 8.21
CA PHE A 213 1.23 -2.13 9.00
C PHE A 213 0.71 -2.26 10.43
N LEU A 214 1.59 -2.27 11.42
CA LEU A 214 1.24 -2.51 12.82
C LEU A 214 1.83 -1.39 13.69
N GLY A 215 0.99 -0.60 14.36
CA GLY A 215 1.49 0.45 15.25
C GLY A 215 2.26 1.56 14.52
N CYS A 216 2.00 1.78 13.23
CA CYS A 216 2.69 2.77 12.41
C CYS A 216 2.00 4.13 12.46
N LYS A 217 2.76 5.20 12.20
CA LYS A 217 2.17 6.54 11.95
C LYS A 217 2.48 7.03 10.55
N PHE A 218 1.50 7.68 9.94
CA PHE A 218 1.61 8.29 8.61
C PHE A 218 1.23 9.76 8.74
N LEU A 219 2.20 10.65 8.57
CA LEU A 219 2.04 12.08 8.85
C LEU A 219 2.28 12.90 7.60
N GLY A 220 1.34 13.77 7.25
CA GLY A 220 1.46 14.65 6.09
C GLY A 220 0.33 15.67 6.04
N ALA A 221 0.12 16.24 4.86
CA ALA A 221 -0.97 17.17 4.59
C ALA A 221 -1.88 16.60 3.50
N GLN A 222 -1.75 17.09 2.27
CA GLN A 222 -2.49 16.56 1.13
C GLN A 222 -1.82 15.27 0.64
N ASP A 223 -2.62 14.23 0.35
CA ASP A 223 -2.19 12.95 -0.22
C ASP A 223 -1.23 12.15 0.69
N THR A 224 -1.42 12.17 2.02
CA THR A 224 -0.49 11.56 3.00
C THR A 224 -0.19 10.07 2.74
N LEU A 225 -1.21 9.21 2.70
CA LEU A 225 -1.08 7.77 2.50
C LEU A 225 -1.63 7.39 1.12
N TYR A 226 -0.72 7.08 0.20
CA TYR A 226 -1.09 6.58 -1.12
C TYR A 226 -1.16 5.05 -1.13
N ASP A 227 -2.34 4.57 -0.76
CA ASP A 227 -2.76 3.18 -0.70
C ASP A 227 -3.06 2.63 -2.12
N HIS A 228 -2.02 2.64 -2.95
CA HIS A 228 -2.15 2.67 -4.41
C HIS A 228 -2.80 1.41 -5.00
N VAL A 229 -2.24 0.22 -4.76
CA VAL A 229 -2.78 -1.04 -5.29
C VAL A 229 -2.26 -2.24 -4.51
N GLY A 230 -3.14 -3.21 -4.24
CA GLY A 230 -2.82 -4.44 -3.51
C GLY A 230 -3.86 -4.73 -2.42
N ARG A 231 -3.61 -5.76 -1.61
CA ARG A 231 -4.33 -5.99 -0.35
C ARG A 231 -3.47 -5.54 0.81
N HIS A 232 -3.99 -4.62 1.62
CA HIS A 232 -3.24 -4.10 2.75
C HIS A 232 -4.06 -4.18 4.03
N TYR A 233 -3.35 -4.36 5.14
CA TYR A 233 -3.95 -4.40 6.46
C TYR A 233 -3.20 -3.44 7.36
N TYR A 234 -3.93 -2.49 7.94
CA TYR A 234 -3.44 -1.49 8.86
C TYR A 234 -4.08 -1.76 10.21
N LYS A 235 -3.25 -2.02 11.22
CA LYS A 235 -3.71 -2.28 12.59
C LYS A 235 -3.03 -1.34 13.56
N ASP A 236 -3.81 -0.74 14.46
CA ASP A 236 -3.31 0.15 15.50
C ASP A 236 -2.48 1.32 14.91
N CYS A 237 -2.85 1.77 13.71
CA CYS A 237 -2.11 2.80 12.97
C CYS A 237 -2.75 4.18 13.17
N TYR A 238 -1.91 5.22 13.16
CA TYR A 238 -2.36 6.62 13.17
C TYR A 238 -2.06 7.26 11.81
N ILE A 239 -3.06 7.89 11.21
CA ILE A 239 -2.92 8.54 9.90
C ILE A 239 -3.43 9.98 10.03
N GLU A 240 -2.60 10.95 9.66
CA GLU A 240 -2.88 12.37 9.73
C GLU A 240 -2.70 13.05 8.37
N GLY A 241 -3.67 13.88 7.98
CA GLY A 241 -3.55 14.76 6.83
C GLY A 241 -4.77 15.65 6.65
N SER A 242 -4.83 16.31 5.50
CA SER A 242 -5.89 17.25 5.13
C SER A 242 -6.76 16.72 3.98
N VAL A 243 -6.39 17.01 2.74
CA VAL A 243 -7.13 16.62 1.53
C VAL A 243 -6.65 15.25 1.06
N ASP A 244 -7.59 14.35 0.78
CA ASP A 244 -7.34 13.00 0.22
C ASP A 244 -6.22 12.24 0.96
N PHE A 245 -6.14 12.39 2.28
CA PHE A 245 -5.00 11.93 3.07
C PHE A 245 -4.88 10.39 3.15
N ILE A 246 -5.92 9.66 2.76
CA ILE A 246 -5.87 8.24 2.39
C ILE A 246 -6.52 8.11 1.01
N PHE A 247 -5.77 7.65 0.02
CA PHE A 247 -6.26 7.56 -1.37
C PHE A 247 -5.56 6.46 -2.15
N GLY A 248 -6.19 5.97 -3.22
CA GLY A 248 -5.67 4.91 -4.06
C GLY A 248 -6.75 3.91 -4.49
N ASN A 249 -6.33 2.73 -4.95
CA ASN A 249 -7.20 1.68 -5.50
C ASN A 249 -6.91 0.30 -4.85
N ALA A 250 -6.30 0.28 -3.67
CA ALA A 250 -6.07 -0.95 -2.92
C ALA A 250 -7.35 -1.47 -2.24
N LEU A 251 -7.37 -2.78 -1.96
CA LEU A 251 -8.35 -3.42 -1.11
C LEU A 251 -7.79 -3.50 0.31
N SER A 252 -8.14 -2.52 1.14
CA SER A 252 -7.53 -2.34 2.44
C SER A 252 -8.51 -2.46 3.60
N LEU A 253 -8.02 -2.99 4.71
CA LEU A 253 -8.70 -3.00 5.99
C LEU A 253 -7.90 -2.15 6.98
N PHE A 254 -8.59 -1.22 7.65
CA PHE A 254 -8.06 -0.40 8.73
C PHE A 254 -8.77 -0.82 10.02
N GLU A 255 -8.01 -1.26 11.02
CA GLU A 255 -8.47 -1.73 12.34
C GLU A 255 -7.79 -0.96 13.48
#